data_AF-A0A0N4X6D7-F1
#
_entry.id   AF-A0A0N4X6D7-F1
#
_cell.length_a   1.000
_cell.length_b   1.000
_cell.length_c   1.000
_cell.angle_alpha   90.00
_cell.angle_beta   90.00
_cell.angle_gamma   90.00
#
_symmetry.space_group_name_H-M   'P 1'
#
loop_
_entity.id
_entity.type
_entity.pdbx_description
1 polymer ?
#
loop_
_entity_poly.entity_id
_entity_poly.type
_entity_poly.pdbx_seq_one_letter_code
_entity_poly.pdbx_strand_id
1 'polypeptide(L)'
;MLSNRFMTYVPPEFDCFLLYERKGRGTLFQIGFLHRDLKPGNLAVGPIGTPQFRLIHIFDFGLARQYVITSGGERPKLRRPRPRVHFRGTLRYCSINCQQKGEQGRDDDLWCFLYMLAELRGPLPWASIRQVPHFPTLHCPKKC
;
A
#
# COMPACT_ATOMS: atom_id res chain seq x y z
N MET A 1 3.83 34.61 4.65
CA MET A 1 3.20 33.91 3.51
C MET A 1 3.79 32.52 3.40
N LEU A 2 3.13 31.51 3.96
CA LEU A 2 3.37 30.12 3.58
C LEU A 2 2.03 29.59 3.10
N SER A 3 2.04 29.21 1.82
CA SER A 3 0.88 28.92 0.98
C SER A 3 0.07 27.73 1.48
N ASN A 4 -1.21 27.98 1.74
CA ASN A 4 -2.29 27.00 1.95
C ASN A 4 -2.52 26.13 0.67
N ARG A 5 -1.55 25.28 0.31
CA ARG A 5 -1.65 24.39 -0.87
C ARG A 5 -1.24 22.95 -0.58
N PHE A 6 -1.82 22.33 0.46
CA PHE A 6 -1.74 20.87 0.62
C PHE A 6 -3.05 20.22 1.09
N MET A 7 -4.20 20.85 0.80
CA MET A 7 -5.46 20.10 0.69
C MET A 7 -5.75 19.87 -0.78
N THR A 8 -5.15 18.81 -1.34
CA THR A 8 -5.65 18.24 -2.59
C THR A 8 -7.06 17.73 -2.30
N TYR A 9 -8.04 18.26 -3.04
CA TYR A 9 -9.43 17.83 -3.06
C TYR A 9 -9.51 16.30 -3.10
N VAL A 10 -9.89 15.70 -1.97
CA VAL A 10 -10.22 14.29 -1.85
C VAL A 10 -11.72 14.21 -2.11
N PRO A 11 -12.19 13.56 -3.18
CA PRO A 11 -13.61 13.42 -3.44
C PRO A 11 -14.30 12.80 -2.22
N PRO A 12 -15.55 13.17 -1.90
CA PRO A 12 -16.24 12.71 -0.68
C PRO A 12 -16.40 11.18 -0.59
N GLU A 13 -16.25 10.44 -1.70
CA GLU A 13 -16.13 8.97 -1.71
C GLU A 13 -14.78 8.41 -1.20
N PHE A 14 -13.77 9.26 -0.96
CA PHE A 14 -12.42 8.90 -0.49
C PHE A 14 -12.09 9.50 0.89
N ASP A 15 -13.09 9.75 1.72
CA ASP A 15 -12.89 10.14 3.13
C ASP A 15 -11.87 9.19 3.77
N CYS A 16 -10.80 9.79 4.32
CA CYS A 16 -9.63 9.14 4.90
C CYS A 16 -10.00 7.83 5.62
N PHE A 17 -9.89 6.71 4.90
CA PHE A 17 -10.37 5.43 5.39
C PHE A 17 -9.45 4.93 6.48
N LEU A 18 -9.99 4.97 7.68
CA LEU A 18 -9.45 4.27 8.82
C LEU A 18 -10.17 2.95 9.00
N LEU A 19 -9.37 1.89 9.07
CA LEU A 19 -9.77 0.73 9.83
C LEU A 19 -9.34 0.91 11.25
N TYR A 20 -10.26 1.33 12.09
CA TYR A 20 -10.90 0.43 13.06
C TYR A 20 -11.63 1.32 14.07
N GLU A 21 -12.95 1.44 13.94
CA GLU A 21 -13.92 1.17 15.01
C GLU A 21 -15.32 1.68 14.66
N ARG A 22 -16.31 0.83 14.93
CA ARG A 22 -17.74 1.13 15.09
C ARG A 22 -18.46 1.85 13.92
N LYS A 23 -18.65 1.14 12.81
CA LYS A 23 -19.93 1.00 12.08
C LYS A 23 -19.65 0.56 10.63
N GLY A 24 -19.53 -0.75 10.43
CA GLY A 24 -20.04 -1.42 9.22
C GLY A 24 -19.69 -0.88 7.83
N ARG A 25 -18.53 -0.25 7.60
CA ARG A 25 -18.02 0.00 6.25
C ARG A 25 -16.53 -0.29 6.20
N GLY A 26 -16.14 -0.96 5.13
CA GLY A 26 -15.03 -1.88 5.12
C GLY A 26 -13.62 -1.32 5.11
N THR A 27 -12.68 -2.25 5.21
CA THR A 27 -11.23 -2.03 5.08
C THR A 27 -10.86 -1.44 3.71
N LEU A 28 -9.69 -0.81 3.52
CA LEU A 28 -9.19 -0.50 2.16
C LEU A 28 -9.23 -1.76 1.26
N PHE A 29 -8.95 -2.92 1.85
CA PHE A 29 -9.09 -4.26 1.26
C PHE A 29 -10.53 -4.66 0.90
N GLN A 30 -11.54 -3.98 1.44
CA GLN A 30 -12.95 -4.22 1.19
C GLN A 30 -13.53 -3.24 0.16
N ILE A 31 -12.82 -2.13 -0.12
CA ILE A 31 -13.18 -1.14 -1.16
C ILE A 31 -12.58 -1.53 -2.53
N GLY A 32 -11.64 -2.48 -2.58
CA GLY A 32 -11.08 -3.01 -3.82
C GLY A 32 -9.85 -2.26 -4.35
N PHE A 33 -9.15 -1.53 -3.47
CA PHE A 33 -7.93 -0.78 -3.79
C PHE A 33 -6.71 -1.29 -3.03
N LEU A 34 -5.54 -1.12 -3.66
CA LEU A 34 -4.22 -1.30 -3.07
C LEU A 34 -3.58 0.07 -2.91
N HIS A 35 -2.89 0.31 -1.80
CA HIS A 35 -2.15 1.55 -1.56
C HIS A 35 -0.80 1.56 -2.30
N ARG A 36 -0.05 0.45 -2.26
CA ARG A 36 1.21 0.22 -2.99
C ARG A 36 2.42 1.07 -2.56
N ASP A 37 2.25 2.04 -1.66
CA ASP A 37 3.35 2.78 -1.02
C ASP A 37 3.08 3.07 0.46
N LEU A 38 2.71 2.04 1.23
CA LEU A 38 2.59 2.16 2.69
C LEU A 38 3.97 2.33 3.31
N LYS A 39 4.13 3.41 4.06
CA LYS A 39 5.35 3.78 4.79
C LYS A 39 4.98 4.70 5.96
N PRO A 40 5.81 4.81 7.02
CA PRO A 40 5.51 5.68 8.14
C PRO A 40 5.23 7.14 7.74
N GLY A 41 5.92 7.67 6.73
CA GLY A 41 5.69 9.03 6.21
C GLY A 41 4.33 9.25 5.54
N ASN A 42 3.60 8.19 5.22
CA ASN A 42 2.24 8.24 4.66
C ASN A 42 1.16 7.91 5.71
N LEU A 43 1.53 7.81 6.99
CA LEU A 43 0.63 7.54 8.09
C LEU A 43 0.66 8.69 9.10
N ALA A 44 -0.48 9.04 9.69
CA ALA A 44 -0.54 9.93 10.85
C ALA A 44 -1.54 9.44 11.88
N VAL A 45 -1.24 9.66 13.16
CA VAL A 45 -2.18 9.40 14.25
C VAL A 45 -3.10 10.59 14.40
N GLY A 46 -4.37 10.35 14.74
CA GLY A 46 -5.31 11.41 15.04
C GLY A 46 -4.83 12.31 16.19
N PRO A 47 -5.27 13.59 16.24
CA PRO A 47 -4.78 14.53 17.24
C PRO A 47 -5.10 14.09 18.68
N ILE A 48 -4.19 14.37 19.60
CA ILE A 48 -4.38 14.09 21.04
C ILE A 48 -5.58 14.90 21.56
N GLY A 49 -6.46 14.27 22.34
CA GLY A 49 -7.63 14.91 22.93
C GLY A 49 -8.86 14.96 22.02
N THR A 50 -8.79 14.42 20.80
CA THR A 50 -9.97 14.24 19.93
C THR A 50 -10.47 12.81 19.98
N PRO A 51 -11.74 12.53 19.62
CA PRO A 51 -12.23 11.15 19.48
C PRO A 51 -11.42 10.30 18.48
N GLN A 52 -10.67 10.94 17.57
CA GLN A 52 -9.87 10.29 16.54
C GLN A 52 -8.46 9.90 17.00
N PHE A 53 -8.05 10.22 18.24
CA PHE A 53 -6.67 10.00 18.70
C PHE A 53 -6.17 8.54 18.60
N ARG A 54 -7.09 7.56 18.58
CA ARG A 54 -6.77 6.12 18.44
C ARG A 54 -6.73 5.67 16.99
N LEU A 55 -6.91 6.57 16.05
CA LEU A 55 -7.06 6.27 14.64
C LEU A 55 -5.79 6.64 13.87
N ILE A 56 -5.37 5.77 12.94
CA ILE A 56 -4.25 5.94 12.01
C ILE A 56 -4.73 6.33 10.61
N HIS A 57 -4.61 7.58 10.25
CA HIS A 57 -4.92 8.09 8.92
C HIS A 57 -3.85 7.70 7.90
N ILE A 58 -4.27 7.34 6.69
CA ILE A 58 -3.40 7.02 5.55
C ILE A 58 -3.53 8.13 4.51
N PHE A 59 -2.41 8.61 3.99
CA PHE A 59 -2.33 9.67 2.98
C PHE A 59 -1.48 9.23 1.78
N ASP A 60 -1.48 10.06 0.74
CA ASP A 60 -0.70 9.85 -0.49
C ASP A 60 -1.07 8.58 -1.28
N PHE A 61 -2.25 8.64 -1.90
CA PHE A 61 -2.77 7.60 -2.79
C PHE A 61 -2.21 7.70 -4.22
N GLY A 62 -1.11 8.44 -4.46
CA GLY A 62 -0.56 8.67 -5.81
C GLY A 62 -0.13 7.38 -6.54
N LEU A 63 0.15 6.31 -5.80
CA LEU A 63 0.49 4.98 -6.33
C LEU A 63 -0.64 3.96 -6.19
N ALA A 64 -1.76 4.36 -5.60
CA ALA A 64 -2.88 3.48 -5.33
C ALA A 64 -3.46 2.91 -6.63
N ARG A 65 -3.98 1.69 -6.56
CA ARG A 65 -4.50 1.00 -7.74
C ARG A 65 -5.67 0.11 -7.36
N GLN A 66 -6.74 0.22 -8.11
CA GLN A 66 -7.86 -0.70 -8.01
C GLN A 66 -7.43 -2.10 -8.46
N TYR A 67 -7.63 -3.10 -7.60
CA TYR A 67 -7.35 -4.51 -7.88
C TYR A 67 -8.63 -5.30 -8.18
N VAL A 68 -9.80 -4.77 -7.81
CA VAL A 68 -11.10 -5.35 -8.17
C VAL A 68 -11.71 -4.55 -9.32
N ILE A 69 -12.11 -5.19 -10.41
CA ILE A 69 -12.81 -4.56 -11.51
C ILE A 69 -14.28 -4.95 -11.44
N THR A 70 -15.15 -3.95 -11.52
CA THR A 70 -16.60 -4.13 -11.69
C THR A 70 -16.98 -3.48 -13.02
N SER A 71 -17.41 -4.27 -13.99
CA SER A 71 -17.88 -3.76 -15.28
C SER A 71 -19.35 -4.11 -15.45
N GLY A 72 -20.18 -3.11 -15.76
CA GLY A 72 -21.55 -3.33 -16.27
C GLY A 72 -22.48 -4.21 -15.43
N GLY A 73 -22.49 -4.06 -14.10
CA GLY A 73 -23.39 -4.84 -13.23
C GLY A 73 -22.97 -6.30 -12.99
N GLU A 74 -21.80 -6.72 -13.49
CA GLU A 74 -21.25 -8.05 -13.22
C GLU A 74 -20.69 -8.17 -11.79
N ARG A 75 -20.54 -9.43 -11.34
CA ARG A 75 -19.86 -9.73 -10.06
C ARG A 75 -18.44 -9.15 -10.07
N PRO A 76 -17.95 -8.61 -8.93
CA PRO A 76 -16.59 -8.07 -8.85
C PRO A 76 -15.54 -9.14 -9.20
N LYS A 77 -14.61 -8.82 -10.10
CA LYS A 77 -13.54 -9.72 -10.54
C LYS A 77 -12.18 -9.18 -10.17
N LEU A 78 -11.25 -10.07 -9.82
CA LEU A 78 -9.86 -9.70 -9.61
C LEU A 78 -9.23 -9.28 -10.94
N ARG A 79 -8.53 -8.14 -10.95
CA ARG A 79 -7.74 -7.67 -12.09
C ARG A 79 -6.63 -8.69 -12.38
N ARG A 80 -6.50 -9.09 -13.65
CA ARG A 80 -5.46 -10.03 -14.06
C ARG A 80 -4.06 -9.45 -13.79
N PRO A 81 -3.13 -10.24 -13.22
CA PRO A 81 -1.78 -9.78 -12.97
C PRO A 81 -1.04 -9.55 -14.29
N ARG A 82 -0.31 -8.43 -14.39
CA ARG A 82 0.62 -8.22 -15.49
C ARG A 82 1.82 -9.17 -15.35
N PRO A 83 2.40 -9.65 -16.47
CA PRO A 83 3.54 -10.56 -16.42
C PRO A 83 4.80 -9.93 -15.81
N ARG A 84 4.93 -8.60 -15.91
CA ARG A 84 6.03 -7.85 -15.28
C ARG A 84 5.59 -6.42 -15.03
N VAL A 85 6.00 -5.87 -13.89
CA VAL A 85 5.70 -4.49 -13.50
C VAL A 85 6.98 -3.77 -13.09
N HIS A 86 7.11 -2.49 -13.44
CA HIS A 86 8.19 -1.68 -12.90
C HIS A 86 8.00 -1.47 -11.40
N PHE A 87 9.10 -1.61 -10.65
CA PHE A 87 9.10 -1.31 -9.23
C PHE A 87 8.65 0.14 -9.00
N ARG A 88 7.74 0.33 -8.04
CA ARG A 88 7.26 1.62 -7.55
C ARG A 88 7.04 1.51 -6.04
N GLY A 89 7.18 2.62 -5.33
CA GLY A 89 7.03 2.69 -3.88
C GLY A 89 8.36 2.56 -3.13
N THR A 90 8.27 2.33 -1.83
CA THR A 90 9.41 2.38 -0.91
C THR A 90 10.07 1.02 -0.74
N LEU A 91 11.32 0.87 -1.19
CA LEU A 91 12.07 -0.39 -1.18
C LEU A 91 12.13 -1.07 0.20
N ARG A 92 12.27 -0.28 1.26
CA ARG A 92 12.38 -0.77 2.64
C ARG A 92 11.17 -1.59 3.08
N TYR A 93 9.97 -1.19 2.65
CA TYR A 93 8.71 -1.81 3.08
C TYR A 93 8.07 -2.66 1.99
N CYS A 94 8.58 -2.64 0.76
CA CYS A 94 7.99 -3.44 -0.31
C CYS A 94 8.21 -4.95 -0.10
N SER A 95 7.23 -5.75 -0.50
CA SER A 95 7.30 -7.21 -0.48
C SER A 95 8.35 -7.76 -1.44
N ILE A 96 8.70 -9.04 -1.26
CA ILE A 96 9.58 -9.78 -2.17
C ILE A 96 8.98 -9.84 -3.59
N ASN A 97 7.66 -10.02 -3.71
CA ASN A 97 6.95 -10.04 -5.00
C ASN A 97 7.13 -8.70 -5.75
N CYS A 98 7.02 -7.57 -5.05
CA CYS A 98 7.26 -6.25 -5.63
C CYS A 98 8.72 -6.08 -6.11
N GLN A 99 9.68 -6.53 -5.30
CA GLN A 99 11.11 -6.51 -5.68
C GLN A 99 11.39 -7.38 -6.92
N GLN A 100 10.69 -8.50 -7.05
CA GLN A 100 10.78 -9.40 -8.21
C GLN A 100 10.00 -8.93 -9.44
N LYS A 101 9.47 -7.69 -9.42
CA LYS A 101 8.70 -7.10 -10.53
C LYS A 101 7.37 -7.83 -10.82
N GLY A 102 6.81 -8.48 -9.80
CA GLY A 102 5.46 -9.06 -9.86
C GLY A 102 4.36 -7.99 -9.80
N GLU A 103 3.13 -8.37 -10.16
CA GLU A 103 1.96 -7.51 -9.93
C GLU A 103 1.66 -7.44 -8.44
N GLN A 104 1.41 -6.23 -7.95
CA GLN A 104 1.08 -6.06 -6.54
C GLN A 104 -0.36 -6.52 -6.26
N GLY A 105 -0.53 -7.35 -5.24
CA GLY A 105 -1.78 -7.81 -4.66
C GLY A 105 -2.03 -7.23 -3.26
N ARG A 106 -3.07 -7.75 -2.60
CA ARG A 106 -3.44 -7.32 -1.23
C ARG A 106 -2.42 -7.76 -0.19
N ASP A 107 -1.84 -8.93 -0.40
CA ASP A 107 -0.77 -9.49 0.39
C ASP A 107 0.47 -8.59 0.41
N ASP A 108 0.74 -7.83 -0.66
CA ASP A 108 1.87 -6.91 -0.70
C ASP A 108 1.71 -5.71 0.24
N ASP A 109 0.50 -5.15 0.37
CA ASP A 109 0.23 -4.09 1.36
C ASP A 109 0.30 -4.64 2.80
N LEU A 110 -0.09 -5.90 3.03
CA LEU A 110 0.06 -6.57 4.32
C LEU A 110 1.54 -6.78 4.68
N TRP A 111 2.38 -7.18 3.73
CA TRP A 111 3.83 -7.26 3.92
C TRP A 111 4.43 -5.90 4.29
N CYS A 112 4.00 -4.82 3.62
CA CYS A 112 4.42 -3.46 3.98
C CYS A 112 4.08 -3.14 5.43
N PHE A 113 2.86 -3.44 5.85
CA PHE A 113 2.40 -3.22 7.22
C PHE A 113 3.21 -4.02 8.23
N LEU A 114 3.48 -5.30 7.96
CA LEU A 114 4.28 -6.14 8.84
C LEU A 114 5.70 -5.59 9.01
N TYR A 115 6.33 -5.13 7.93
CA TYR A 115 7.67 -4.54 7.99
C TYR A 115 7.68 -3.22 8.76
N MET A 116 6.66 -2.38 8.63
CA MET A 116 6.51 -1.19 9.48
C MET A 116 6.38 -1.55 10.96
N LEU A 117 5.58 -2.56 11.30
CA LEU A 117 5.44 -3.03 12.68
C LEU A 117 6.75 -3.62 13.25
N ALA A 118 7.48 -4.37 12.43
CA ALA A 118 8.79 -4.89 12.81
C ALA A 118 9.79 -3.76 13.07
N GLU A 119 9.76 -2.70 12.26
CA GLU A 119 10.63 -1.53 12.43
C GLU A 119 10.39 -0.80 13.76
N LEU A 120 9.16 -0.87 14.32
CA LEU A 120 8.86 -0.32 15.65
C LEU A 120 9.64 -1.02 16.78
N ARG A 121 10.22 -2.20 16.54
CA ARG A 121 11.04 -2.94 17.51
C ARG A 121 12.54 -2.75 17.31
N GLY A 122 12.94 -2.14 16.20
CA GLY A 122 14.34 -1.93 15.84
C GLY A 122 14.49 -1.81 14.32
N PRO A 123 15.65 -1.32 13.83
CA PRO A 123 15.86 -1.14 12.40
C PRO A 123 15.74 -2.47 11.65
N LEU A 124 15.07 -2.45 10.50
CA LEU A 124 15.03 -3.61 9.61
C LEU A 124 16.46 -3.95 9.13
N PRO A 125 16.82 -5.24 8.99
CA PRO A 125 18.16 -5.65 8.57
C PRO A 125 18.61 -5.05 7.23
N TRP A 126 17.66 -4.69 6.37
CA TRP A 126 17.87 -4.09 5.05
C TRP A 126 17.60 -2.58 4.99
N ALA A 127 17.49 -1.89 6.13
CA ALA A 127 17.10 -0.47 6.18
C ALA A 127 18.05 0.48 5.41
N SER A 128 19.31 0.07 5.21
CA SER A 128 20.35 0.82 4.49
C SER A 128 20.38 0.57 2.97
N ILE A 129 19.62 -0.41 2.47
CA ILE A 129 19.60 -0.76 1.05
C ILE A 129 18.82 0.29 0.26
N ARG A 130 19.43 0.85 -0.79
CA ARG A 130 18.85 1.92 -1.62
C ARG A 130 18.35 1.47 -2.99
N GLN A 131 18.72 0.26 -3.42
CA GLN A 131 18.32 -0.30 -4.71
C GLN A 131 17.97 -1.77 -4.57
N VAL A 132 16.99 -2.23 -5.34
CA VAL A 132 16.65 -3.67 -5.41
C VAL A 132 17.91 -4.41 -5.84
N PRO A 133 18.43 -5.36 -5.05
CA PRO A 133 19.60 -6.11 -5.45
C PRO A 133 19.34 -6.82 -6.78
N HIS A 134 20.25 -6.68 -7.73
CA HIS A 134 20.16 -7.41 -8.98
C HIS A 134 20.53 -8.86 -8.71
N PHE A 135 19.55 -9.67 -8.33
CA PHE A 135 19.73 -11.11 -8.34
C PHE A 135 19.77 -11.54 -9.81
N PRO A 136 20.86 -12.15 -10.30
CA PRO A 136 20.83 -12.80 -11.60
C PRO A 136 19.62 -13.73 -11.59
N THR A 137 18.78 -13.61 -12.61
CA THR A 137 17.59 -14.45 -12.72
C THR A 137 18.10 -15.88 -12.68
N LEU A 138 17.73 -16.66 -11.67
CA LEU A 138 17.84 -18.10 -11.76
C LEU A 138 17.02 -18.45 -12.99
N HIS A 139 17.73 -18.69 -14.10
CA HIS A 139 17.12 -19.16 -15.33
C HIS A 139 16.48 -20.47 -14.91
N CYS A 140 15.15 -20.49 -14.75
CA CYS A 140 14.42 -21.74 -14.72
C CYS A 140 14.74 -22.36 -16.08
N PRO A 141 15.50 -23.47 -16.16
CA PRO A 141 15.68 -24.14 -17.43
C PRO A 141 14.26 -24.47 -17.88
N LYS A 142 13.86 -23.90 -19.03
CA LYS A 142 12.53 -24.09 -19.60
C LYS A 142 12.23 -25.57 -19.51
N LYS A 143 11.22 -25.95 -18.72
CA LYS A 143 10.74 -27.33 -18.69
C LYS A 143 10.41 -27.71 -20.13
N CYS A 144 11.02 -28.79 -20.58
CA CYS A 144 10.72 -29.52 -21.82
C CYS A 144 9.23 -29.85 -21.91
#